data_AF-A0A8D8QNF8-F1
#
_entry.id   AF-A0A8D8QNF8-F1
#
_cell.length_a   1.000
_cell.length_b   1.000
_cell.length_c   1.000
_cell.angle_alpha   90.00
_cell.angle_beta   90.00
_cell.angle_gamma   90.00
#
_symmetry.space_group_name_H-M   'P 1'
#
loop_
_entity.id
_entity.type
_entity.pdbx_description
1 polymer ?
#
loop_
_entity_poly.entity_id
_entity_poly.type
_entity_poly.pdbx_seq_one_letter_code
_entity_poly.pdbx_strand_id
1 'polypeptide(L)'
;NMSAPCLNSNDVFIVKKKQAYFIWCGKGSSENERKMAGCIARRISNDGYSVIFEGQETDEFWSTIGGKQEYASSEKLAIATDLMPGRLFQISNASGIFTLEEIPNWSQQDLVPEDVMLLDVRDTIFLWVGEKANREEMKESTNLALQYLKADPSQRDLDTPIVVLKQGHEPVTFTGFFGPWDADLWKGHRTFEELKKQIELENSGVPS
;
A
#
# COMPACT_ATOMS: atom_id res chain seq x y z
N ASN A 1 16.09 3.53 11.07
CA ASN A 1 15.92 4.76 11.88
C ASN A 1 14.76 5.54 11.30
N MET A 2 13.73 5.81 12.10
CA MET A 2 12.59 6.64 11.70
C MET A 2 13.08 8.06 11.37
N SER A 3 12.60 8.64 10.26
CA SER A 3 12.83 10.05 9.89
C SER A 3 11.52 10.75 9.55
N ALA A 4 11.52 12.08 9.55
CA ALA A 4 10.30 12.88 9.27
C ALA A 4 9.56 12.48 7.97
N PRO A 5 10.22 12.19 6.83
CA PRO A 5 9.53 11.76 5.60
C PRO A 5 8.76 10.44 5.71
N CYS A 6 8.97 9.66 6.76
CA CYS A 6 8.22 8.43 7.03
C CYS A 6 6.85 8.68 7.68
N LEU A 7 6.56 9.91 8.11
CA LEU A 7 5.25 10.26 8.67
C LEU A 7 4.21 10.45 7.56
N ASN A 8 2.97 10.11 7.89
CA ASN A 8 1.81 10.24 7.03
C ASN A 8 0.64 10.76 7.86
N SER A 9 0.02 11.87 7.44
CA SER A 9 -1.09 12.49 8.17
C SER A 9 -2.30 11.58 8.36
N ASN A 10 -2.42 10.47 7.61
CA ASN A 10 -3.51 9.52 7.77
C ASN A 10 -3.27 8.43 8.83
N ASP A 11 -2.04 8.28 9.32
CA ASP A 11 -1.66 7.12 10.14
C ASP A 11 -1.26 7.51 11.57
N VAL A 12 -1.08 6.48 12.41
CA VAL A 12 -0.50 6.60 13.75
C VAL A 12 0.85 5.88 13.79
N PHE A 13 1.89 6.58 14.26
CA PHE A 13 3.24 6.03 14.33
C PHE A 13 3.71 5.91 15.77
N ILE A 14 4.32 4.76 16.11
CA ILE A 14 5.04 4.58 17.37
C ILE A 14 6.52 4.77 17.11
N VAL A 15 7.09 5.83 17.66
CA VAL A 15 8.50 6.19 17.51
C VAL A 15 9.26 5.83 18.77
N LYS A 16 10.28 4.98 18.64
CA LYS A 16 11.22 4.63 19.71
C LYS A 16 12.57 5.27 19.46
N LYS A 17 13.13 5.97 20.46
CA LYS A 17 14.55 6.36 20.47
C LYS A 17 15.13 6.19 21.86
N LYS A 18 16.14 5.34 21.97
CA LYS A 18 16.70 4.89 23.26
C LYS A 18 15.57 4.33 24.15
N GLN A 19 15.31 4.98 25.27
CA GLN A 19 14.31 4.58 26.27
C GLN A 19 12.98 5.35 26.14
N ALA A 20 12.90 6.35 25.25
CA ALA A 20 11.70 7.15 25.05
C ALA A 20 10.81 6.58 23.94
N TYR A 21 9.49 6.65 24.16
CA TYR A 21 8.46 6.23 23.21
C TYR A 21 7.48 7.38 22.95
N PHE A 22 7.21 7.64 21.69
CA PHE A 22 6.21 8.62 21.24
C PHE A 22 5.17 7.94 20.38
N ILE A 23 3.92 8.33 20.52
CA ILE A 23 2.84 8.05 19.57
C ILE A 23 2.57 9.35 18.83
N TRP A 24 2.90 9.41 17.54
CA TRP A 24 2.51 10.52 16.69
C TRP A 24 1.20 10.17 15.99
N CYS A 25 0.19 11.03 16.13
CA CYS A 25 -1.15 10.86 15.60
C CYS A 25 -1.36 11.83 14.45
N GLY A 26 -1.40 11.32 13.21
CA GLY A 26 -1.76 12.11 12.04
C GLY A 26 -3.17 12.69 12.14
N LYS A 27 -3.43 13.83 11.51
CA LYS A 27 -4.74 14.50 11.52
C LYS A 27 -5.87 13.61 10.99
N GLY A 28 -5.59 12.82 9.95
CA GLY A 28 -6.50 11.85 9.33
C GLY A 28 -6.56 10.49 10.03
N SER A 29 -5.75 10.26 11.06
CA SER A 29 -5.75 8.96 11.75
C SER A 29 -7.04 8.67 12.49
N SER A 30 -7.49 7.42 12.44
CA SER A 30 -8.72 6.96 13.07
C SER A 30 -8.58 6.78 14.58
N GLU A 31 -9.71 6.82 15.30
CA GLU A 31 -9.72 6.56 16.75
C GLU A 31 -9.26 5.12 17.08
N ASN A 32 -9.55 4.17 16.20
CA ASN A 32 -9.16 2.77 16.38
C ASN A 32 -7.64 2.58 16.28
N GLU A 33 -6.98 3.22 15.32
CA GLU A 33 -5.52 3.20 15.19
C GLU A 33 -4.85 3.84 16.40
N ARG A 34 -5.37 4.97 16.87
CA ARG A 34 -4.85 5.65 18.08
C ARG A 34 -4.98 4.76 19.32
N LYS A 35 -6.11 4.08 19.50
CA LYS A 35 -6.32 3.11 20.59
C LYS A 35 -5.37 1.93 20.50
N MET A 36 -5.22 1.36 19.31
CA MET A 36 -4.32 0.22 19.07
C MET A 36 -2.85 0.59 19.31
N ALA A 37 -2.42 1.76 18.83
CA ALA A 37 -1.08 2.27 19.09
C ALA A 37 -0.80 2.45 20.59
N GLY A 38 -1.78 2.95 21.36
CA GLY A 38 -1.69 3.02 22.82
C GLY A 38 -1.55 1.65 23.49
N CYS A 39 -2.30 0.64 23.02
CA CYS A 39 -2.18 -0.73 23.50
C CYS A 39 -0.79 -1.33 23.23
N ILE A 40 -0.25 -1.11 22.04
CA ILE A 40 1.09 -1.57 21.66
C ILE A 40 2.16 -0.84 22.49
N ALA A 41 2.10 0.49 22.55
CA ALA A 41 3.06 1.31 23.29
C ALA A 41 3.13 0.91 24.77
N ARG A 42 1.99 0.61 25.41
CA ARG A 42 1.94 0.12 26.79
C ARG A 42 2.64 -1.23 27.00
N ARG A 43 2.70 -2.08 25.97
CA ARG A 43 3.39 -3.38 26.06
C ARG A 43 4.90 -3.28 25.86
N ILE A 44 5.35 -2.30 25.08
CA ILE A 44 6.76 -2.18 24.68
C ILE A 44 7.53 -1.11 25.46
N SER A 45 6.82 -0.20 26.13
CA SER A 45 7.42 0.83 26.98
C SER A 45 7.28 0.45 28.46
N ASN A 46 8.41 0.41 29.17
CA ASN A 46 8.42 0.20 30.62
C ASN A 46 8.20 1.52 31.37
N ASP A 47 8.71 2.62 30.83
CA ASP A 47 8.73 3.94 31.45
C ASP A 47 7.60 4.87 30.95
N GLY A 48 6.69 4.32 30.14
CA GLY A 48 5.57 5.04 29.52
C GLY A 48 5.86 5.61 28.13
N TYR A 49 4.88 6.32 27.58
CA TYR A 49 4.93 6.93 26.25
C TYR A 49 4.22 8.29 26.23
N SER A 50 4.63 9.15 25.31
CA SER A 50 4.01 10.46 25.07
C SER A 50 3.16 10.44 23.80
N VAL A 51 1.97 11.04 23.84
CA VAL A 51 1.12 11.19 22.65
C VAL A 51 1.30 12.59 22.07
N ILE A 52 1.49 12.67 20.77
CA ILE A 52 1.73 13.90 20.01
C ILE A 52 0.75 13.91 18.85
N PHE A 53 -0.02 14.99 18.72
CA PHE A 53 -0.88 15.19 17.56
C PHE A 53 -0.13 15.96 16.48
N GLU A 54 -0.39 15.62 15.22
CA GLU A 54 0.16 16.34 14.08
C GLU A 54 -0.15 17.85 14.16
N GLY A 55 0.88 18.68 14.00
CA GLY A 55 0.83 20.13 14.20
C GLY A 55 1.09 20.58 15.63
N GLN A 56 1.24 19.65 16.59
CA GLN A 56 1.60 19.92 17.99
C GLN A 56 2.94 19.26 18.37
N GLU A 57 3.78 18.95 17.38
CA GLU A 57 5.07 18.32 17.62
C GLU A 57 6.05 19.27 18.30
N THR A 58 6.75 18.76 19.31
CA THR A 58 7.81 19.49 20.01
C THR A 58 9.14 19.39 19.27
N ASP A 59 10.06 20.32 19.56
CA ASP A 59 11.43 20.26 19.05
C ASP A 59 12.17 18.98 19.48
N GLU A 60 11.81 18.43 20.64
CA GLU A 60 12.32 17.14 21.13
C GLU A 60 11.91 15.99 20.21
N PHE A 61 10.65 15.96 19.77
CA PHE A 61 10.16 14.97 18.82
C PHE A 61 10.88 15.08 17.47
N TRP A 62 10.99 16.29 16.91
CA TRP A 62 11.69 16.48 15.65
C TRP A 62 13.16 16.08 15.75
N SER A 63 13.85 16.46 16.82
CA SER A 63 15.23 16.04 17.09
C SER A 63 15.36 14.52 17.26
N THR A 64 14.30 13.87 17.73
CA THR A 64 14.23 12.40 17.84
C THR A 64 14.26 11.76 16.45
N ILE A 65 13.50 12.27 15.49
CA ILE A 65 13.41 11.69 14.14
C ILE A 65 14.32 12.37 13.11
N GLY A 66 15.41 13.02 13.56
CA GLY A 66 16.44 13.56 12.65
C GLY A 66 16.11 14.92 12.04
N GLY A 67 15.20 15.66 12.67
CA GLY A 67 14.78 17.01 12.30
C GLY A 67 13.42 17.04 11.60
N LYS A 68 12.82 18.22 11.57
CA LYS A 68 11.59 18.47 10.81
C LYS A 68 11.92 18.54 9.32
N GLN A 69 11.22 17.75 8.53
CA GLN A 69 11.28 17.77 7.07
C GLN A 69 9.85 17.65 6.53
N GLU A 70 9.69 17.78 5.21
CA GLU A 70 8.42 17.49 4.57
C GLU A 70 8.07 16.00 4.72
N TYR A 71 6.78 15.73 4.89
CA TYR A 71 6.21 14.40 5.01
C TYR A 71 4.84 14.40 4.32
N ALA A 72 4.21 13.23 4.16
CA ALA A 72 2.97 13.11 3.41
C ALA A 72 1.79 13.75 4.15
N SER A 73 1.60 15.06 3.97
CA SER A 73 0.71 15.89 4.81
C SER A 73 -0.31 16.76 4.07
N SER A 74 -0.71 16.39 2.85
CA SER A 74 -1.62 17.23 2.06
C SER A 74 -3.03 17.27 2.67
N GLU A 75 -3.65 18.47 2.72
CA GLU A 75 -5.03 18.67 3.21
C GLU A 75 -6.07 17.84 2.43
N LYS A 76 -5.77 17.54 1.16
CA LYS A 76 -6.56 16.64 0.33
C LYS A 76 -6.56 15.20 0.86
N LEU A 77 -5.45 14.75 1.46
CA LEU A 77 -5.31 13.41 2.03
C LEU A 77 -6.19 13.21 3.28
N ALA A 78 -6.37 14.26 4.08
CA ALA A 78 -7.13 14.24 5.34
C ALA A 78 -8.66 14.41 5.16
N ILE A 79 -9.11 14.98 4.02
CA ILE A 79 -10.55 15.22 3.74
C ILE A 79 -11.11 14.21 2.72
N ALA A 80 -10.29 13.72 1.78
CA ALA A 80 -10.78 12.81 0.73
C ALA A 80 -10.93 11.35 1.19
N THR A 81 -10.12 10.92 2.16
CA THR A 81 -10.15 9.55 2.72
C THR A 81 -11.48 9.19 3.36
N ASP A 82 -12.18 10.17 3.95
CA ASP A 82 -13.49 9.95 4.59
C ASP A 82 -14.67 9.94 3.58
N LEU A 83 -14.46 10.40 2.34
CA LEU A 83 -15.53 10.56 1.35
C LEU A 83 -15.44 9.61 0.16
N MET A 84 -14.25 9.16 -0.25
CA MET A 84 -14.10 8.06 -1.22
C MET A 84 -12.87 7.21 -0.86
N PRO A 85 -13.03 6.00 -0.30
CA PRO A 85 -11.91 5.10 -0.08
C PRO A 85 -11.27 4.74 -1.42
N GLY A 86 -9.98 4.36 -1.39
CA GLY A 86 -9.31 3.84 -2.57
C GLY A 86 -10.06 2.66 -3.18
N ARG A 87 -9.79 2.35 -4.44
CA ARG A 87 -10.38 1.21 -5.14
C ARG A 87 -9.28 0.41 -5.79
N LEU A 88 -9.15 -0.85 -5.42
CA LEU A 88 -8.23 -1.79 -6.05
C LEU A 88 -8.98 -2.63 -7.08
N PHE A 89 -8.38 -2.82 -8.23
CA PHE A 89 -8.86 -3.71 -9.26
C PHE A 89 -7.75 -4.62 -9.77
N GLN A 90 -8.12 -5.83 -10.18
CA GLN A 90 -7.26 -6.76 -10.90
C GLN A 90 -7.55 -6.67 -12.40
N ILE A 91 -6.48 -6.56 -13.20
CA ILE A 91 -6.51 -6.64 -14.66
C ILE A 91 -5.83 -7.95 -15.05
N SER A 92 -6.63 -8.91 -15.51
CA SER A 92 -6.15 -10.24 -15.89
C SER A 92 -6.74 -10.69 -17.22
N ASN A 93 -5.96 -11.44 -18.00
CA ASN A 93 -6.43 -12.15 -19.19
C ASN A 93 -6.42 -13.69 -19.03
N ALA A 94 -6.22 -14.21 -17.83
CA ALA A 94 -6.08 -15.66 -17.57
C ALA A 94 -7.29 -16.51 -18.03
N SER A 95 -8.48 -15.91 -18.12
CA SER A 95 -9.70 -16.55 -18.64
C SER A 95 -9.78 -16.62 -20.17
N GLY A 96 -8.78 -16.06 -20.88
CA GLY A 96 -8.78 -15.86 -22.34
C GLY A 96 -9.45 -14.56 -22.78
N ILE A 97 -10.02 -13.78 -21.86
CA ILE A 97 -10.59 -12.46 -22.09
C ILE A 97 -10.05 -11.51 -21.01
N PHE A 98 -9.77 -10.27 -21.40
CA PHE A 98 -9.39 -9.22 -20.46
C PHE A 98 -10.55 -8.84 -19.53
N THR A 99 -10.30 -8.89 -18.24
CA THR A 99 -11.27 -8.56 -17.19
C THR A 99 -10.72 -7.49 -16.25
N LEU A 100 -11.61 -6.64 -15.74
CA LEU A 100 -11.33 -5.69 -14.66
C LEU A 100 -12.26 -6.04 -13.49
N GLU A 101 -11.72 -6.58 -12.42
CA GLU A 101 -12.49 -6.99 -11.24
C GLU A 101 -12.10 -6.16 -10.02
N GLU A 102 -13.09 -5.63 -9.30
CA GLU A 102 -12.86 -4.84 -8.08
C GLU A 102 -12.61 -5.74 -6.87
N ILE A 103 -11.56 -5.45 -6.11
CA ILE A 103 -11.18 -6.17 -4.90
C ILE A 103 -11.53 -5.31 -3.68
N PRO A 104 -12.58 -5.64 -2.92
CA PRO A 104 -12.92 -4.91 -1.70
C PRO A 104 -12.02 -5.33 -0.53
N ASN A 105 -11.78 -4.42 0.42
CA ASN A 105 -11.01 -4.68 1.65
C ASN A 105 -9.64 -5.33 1.40
N TRP A 106 -8.91 -4.82 0.42
CA TRP A 106 -7.65 -5.41 -0.04
C TRP A 106 -6.51 -5.30 0.99
N SER A 107 -5.51 -6.14 0.77
CA SER A 107 -4.24 -6.24 1.48
C SER A 107 -3.11 -6.50 0.48
N GLN A 108 -1.86 -6.53 0.93
CA GLN A 108 -0.74 -6.85 0.03
C GLN A 108 -0.89 -8.23 -0.65
N GLN A 109 -1.57 -9.20 -0.02
CA GLN A 109 -1.77 -10.55 -0.57
C GLN A 109 -2.63 -10.54 -1.84
N ASP A 110 -3.41 -9.49 -2.04
CA ASP A 110 -4.28 -9.32 -3.21
C ASP A 110 -3.52 -8.77 -4.42
N LEU A 111 -2.24 -8.39 -4.27
CA LEU A 111 -1.36 -8.05 -5.39
C LEU A 111 -0.80 -9.32 -6.04
N VAL A 112 -1.44 -9.75 -7.12
CA VAL A 112 -1.15 -11.02 -7.80
C VAL A 112 0.07 -10.86 -8.73
N PRO A 113 1.20 -11.55 -8.49
CA PRO A 113 2.42 -11.41 -9.30
C PRO A 113 2.26 -11.72 -10.79
N GLU A 114 1.26 -12.50 -11.14
CA GLU A 114 0.91 -12.89 -12.51
C GLU A 114 0.07 -11.86 -13.26
N ASP A 115 -0.42 -10.80 -12.61
CA ASP A 115 -1.37 -9.84 -13.19
C ASP A 115 -0.91 -8.37 -13.01
N VAL A 116 -1.72 -7.44 -13.55
CA VAL A 116 -1.59 -6.01 -13.29
C VAL A 116 -2.71 -5.55 -12.37
N MET A 117 -2.37 -4.77 -11.34
CA MET A 117 -3.34 -4.23 -10.39
C MET A 117 -3.51 -2.72 -10.62
N LEU A 118 -4.75 -2.23 -10.63
CA LEU A 118 -5.08 -0.81 -10.71
C LEU A 118 -5.55 -0.33 -9.33
N LEU A 119 -4.81 0.57 -8.71
CA LEU A 119 -5.19 1.23 -7.47
C LEU A 119 -5.56 2.69 -7.76
N ASP A 120 -6.84 3.02 -7.63
CA ASP A 120 -7.36 4.38 -7.75
C ASP A 120 -7.51 5.01 -6.36
N VAL A 121 -6.70 6.03 -6.09
CA VAL A 121 -6.75 6.81 -4.84
C VAL A 121 -7.22 8.24 -5.10
N ARG A 122 -8.01 8.41 -6.18
CA ARG A 122 -8.65 9.65 -6.64
C ARG A 122 -7.70 10.66 -7.28
N ASP A 123 -6.64 11.08 -6.58
CA ASP A 123 -5.68 12.05 -7.12
C ASP A 123 -4.58 11.40 -7.97
N THR A 124 -4.40 10.09 -7.83
CA THR A 124 -3.45 9.27 -8.60
C THR A 124 -4.07 7.91 -8.89
N ILE A 125 -3.80 7.37 -10.08
CA ILE A 125 -4.06 5.98 -10.42
C ILE A 125 -2.71 5.26 -10.50
N PHE A 126 -2.52 4.20 -9.72
CA PHE A 126 -1.34 3.35 -9.80
C PHE A 126 -1.65 2.10 -10.63
N LEU A 127 -0.74 1.75 -11.53
CA LEU A 127 -0.71 0.47 -12.21
C LEU A 127 0.46 -0.33 -11.66
N TRP A 128 0.19 -1.23 -10.73
CA TRP A 128 1.18 -2.14 -10.19
C TRP A 128 1.32 -3.36 -11.11
N VAL A 129 2.51 -3.57 -11.64
CA VAL A 129 2.81 -4.65 -12.59
C VAL A 129 3.53 -5.77 -11.85
N GLY A 130 2.88 -6.93 -11.76
CA GLY A 130 3.46 -8.14 -11.19
C GLY A 130 4.70 -8.59 -11.96
N GLU A 131 5.66 -9.22 -11.26
CA GLU A 131 6.91 -9.68 -11.86
C GLU A 131 6.70 -10.75 -12.94
N LYS A 132 5.59 -11.50 -12.84
CA LYS A 132 5.20 -12.56 -13.77
C LYS A 132 4.06 -12.15 -14.71
N ALA A 133 3.61 -10.89 -14.65
CA ALA A 133 2.58 -10.35 -15.54
C ALA A 133 3.04 -10.38 -16.99
N ASN A 134 2.11 -10.67 -17.91
CA ASN A 134 2.47 -10.79 -19.31
C ASN A 134 2.53 -9.41 -20.01
N ARG A 135 3.27 -9.34 -21.14
CA ARG A 135 3.48 -8.06 -21.85
C ARG A 135 2.19 -7.48 -22.45
N GLU A 136 1.22 -8.33 -22.75
CA GLU A 136 -0.07 -7.89 -23.29
C GLU A 136 -0.89 -7.21 -22.19
N GLU A 137 -0.93 -7.78 -20.99
CA GLU A 137 -1.56 -7.18 -19.81
C GLU A 137 -0.98 -5.82 -19.47
N MET A 138 0.35 -5.70 -19.47
CA MET A 138 1.01 -4.42 -19.21
C MET A 138 0.63 -3.34 -20.24
N LYS A 139 0.49 -3.71 -21.52
CA LYS A 139 0.15 -2.76 -22.58
C LYS A 139 -1.31 -2.35 -22.49
N GLU A 140 -2.20 -3.31 -22.31
CA GLU A 140 -3.64 -3.06 -22.25
C GLU A 140 -4.06 -2.36 -20.95
N SER A 141 -3.37 -2.61 -19.83
CA SER A 141 -3.67 -1.96 -18.54
C SER A 141 -3.58 -0.44 -18.59
N THR A 142 -2.64 0.11 -19.36
CA THR A 142 -2.51 1.56 -19.54
C THR A 142 -3.71 2.14 -20.29
N ASN A 143 -4.13 1.48 -21.37
CA ASN A 143 -5.32 1.88 -22.13
C ASN A 143 -6.58 1.78 -21.27
N LEU A 144 -6.68 0.72 -20.47
CA LEU A 144 -7.80 0.46 -19.59
C LEU A 144 -7.86 1.50 -18.45
N ALA A 145 -6.74 1.87 -17.84
CA ALA A 145 -6.67 2.94 -16.85
C ALA A 145 -7.14 4.30 -17.43
N LEU A 146 -6.75 4.62 -18.67
CA LEU A 146 -7.22 5.82 -19.36
C LEU A 146 -8.72 5.78 -19.64
N GLN A 147 -9.27 4.62 -20.02
CA GLN A 147 -10.71 4.46 -20.24
C GLN A 147 -11.49 4.55 -18.92
N TYR A 148 -10.98 3.93 -17.86
CA TYR A 148 -11.52 4.01 -16.50
C TYR A 148 -11.59 5.47 -16.04
N LEU A 149 -10.49 6.23 -16.18
CA LEU A 149 -10.43 7.65 -15.83
C LEU A 149 -11.48 8.48 -16.59
N LYS A 150 -11.64 8.22 -17.90
CA LYS A 150 -12.62 8.92 -18.75
C LYS A 150 -14.08 8.55 -18.44
N ALA A 151 -14.32 7.34 -17.96
CA ALA A 151 -15.65 6.85 -17.62
C ALA A 151 -16.09 7.30 -16.22
N ASP A 152 -15.20 7.90 -15.43
CA ASP A 152 -15.51 8.34 -14.08
C ASP A 152 -16.58 9.46 -14.06
N PRO A 153 -17.74 9.24 -13.43
CA PRO A 153 -18.83 10.22 -13.41
C PRO A 153 -18.56 11.40 -12.48
N SER A 154 -17.51 11.36 -11.65
CA SER A 154 -17.23 12.36 -10.61
C SER A 154 -16.62 13.68 -11.11
N GLN A 155 -16.52 13.86 -12.44
CA GLN A 155 -15.86 15.02 -13.08
C GLN A 155 -14.42 15.25 -12.58
N ARG A 156 -13.71 14.16 -12.28
CA ARG A 156 -12.29 14.25 -11.92
C ARG A 156 -11.45 14.76 -13.09
N ASP A 157 -10.31 15.32 -12.76
CA ASP A 157 -9.37 15.86 -13.73
C ASP A 157 -8.87 14.74 -14.66
N LEU A 158 -8.98 14.94 -15.98
CA LEU A 158 -8.47 14.00 -16.97
C LEU A 158 -6.93 14.00 -17.02
N ASP A 159 -6.28 15.01 -16.42
CA ASP A 159 -4.84 15.06 -16.22
C ASP A 159 -4.39 14.34 -14.93
N THR A 160 -5.29 13.60 -14.26
CA THR A 160 -4.93 12.76 -13.11
C THR A 160 -3.78 11.82 -13.50
N PRO A 161 -2.65 11.83 -12.76
CA PRO A 161 -1.49 11.00 -13.10
C PRO A 161 -1.81 9.51 -13.02
N ILE A 162 -1.36 8.78 -14.05
CA ILE A 162 -1.30 7.32 -14.07
C ILE A 162 0.16 6.91 -13.89
N VAL A 163 0.48 6.29 -12.76
CA VAL A 163 1.84 5.92 -12.37
C VAL A 163 2.02 4.41 -12.47
N VAL A 164 2.96 3.96 -13.30
CA VAL A 164 3.28 2.54 -13.44
C VAL A 164 4.36 2.16 -12.43
N LEU A 165 4.10 1.11 -11.65
CA LEU A 165 4.97 0.58 -10.61
C LEU A 165 5.32 -0.87 -10.96
N LYS A 166 6.55 -1.28 -10.68
CA LYS A 166 6.98 -2.67 -10.83
C LYS A 166 7.00 -3.34 -9.46
N GLN A 167 6.57 -4.60 -9.40
CA GLN A 167 6.70 -5.44 -8.21
C GLN A 167 8.13 -5.36 -7.62
N GLY A 168 8.20 -5.22 -6.29
CA GLY A 168 9.44 -5.08 -5.52
C GLY A 168 10.12 -3.71 -5.60
N HIS A 169 9.55 -2.74 -6.31
CA HIS A 169 10.06 -1.38 -6.46
C HIS A 169 8.98 -0.34 -6.10
N GLU A 170 8.03 -0.70 -5.25
CA GLU A 170 6.91 0.14 -4.87
C GLU A 170 7.38 1.28 -3.95
N PRO A 171 7.00 2.54 -4.25
CA PRO A 171 7.28 3.65 -3.35
C PRO A 171 6.38 3.58 -2.11
N VAL A 172 6.82 4.25 -1.05
CA VAL A 172 6.03 4.39 0.20
C VAL A 172 4.65 5.03 -0.03
N THR A 173 4.53 5.87 -1.06
CA THR A 173 3.27 6.48 -1.48
C THR A 173 2.27 5.48 -2.08
N PHE A 174 2.69 4.25 -2.38
CA PHE A 174 1.82 3.16 -2.82
C PHE A 174 1.60 2.14 -1.69
N THR A 175 2.68 1.69 -1.04
CA THR A 175 2.59 0.61 -0.04
C THR A 175 1.76 0.98 1.18
N GLY A 176 1.65 2.28 1.50
CA GLY A 176 0.79 2.79 2.58
C GLY A 176 -0.70 2.46 2.44
N PHE A 177 -1.18 2.12 1.23
CA PHE A 177 -2.59 1.76 1.00
C PHE A 177 -2.94 0.30 1.34
N PHE A 178 -1.97 -0.52 1.77
CA PHE A 178 -2.15 -1.97 1.97
C PHE A 178 -1.99 -2.41 3.43
N GLY A 179 -1.90 -1.46 4.37
CA GLY A 179 -1.67 -1.75 5.79
C GLY A 179 -0.26 -2.30 6.04
N PRO A 180 -0.10 -3.38 6.84
CA PRO A 180 1.20 -4.01 7.04
C PRO A 180 1.77 -4.54 5.72
N TRP A 181 2.95 -4.05 5.35
CA TRP A 181 3.66 -4.46 4.14
C TRP A 181 4.86 -5.35 4.49
N ASP A 182 4.93 -6.52 3.87
CA ASP A 182 6.03 -7.47 3.92
C ASP A 182 6.80 -7.45 2.60
N ALA A 183 7.99 -6.85 2.60
CA ALA A 183 8.86 -6.81 1.41
C ALA A 183 9.29 -8.20 0.92
N ASP A 184 9.16 -9.22 1.77
CA ASP A 184 9.55 -10.59 1.48
C ASP A 184 8.37 -11.49 1.09
N LEU A 185 7.14 -10.95 1.01
CA LEU A 185 5.91 -11.72 0.74
C LEU A 185 6.04 -12.64 -0.48
N TRP A 186 6.61 -12.14 -1.56
CA TRP A 186 6.71 -12.87 -2.82
C TRP A 186 8.01 -13.69 -2.96
N LYS A 187 8.87 -13.72 -1.93
CA LYS A 187 10.08 -14.56 -1.97
C LYS A 187 9.68 -16.03 -2.06
N GLY A 188 10.07 -16.67 -3.15
CA GLY A 188 9.72 -18.07 -3.41
C GLY A 188 8.30 -18.28 -3.95
N HIS A 189 7.61 -17.22 -4.39
CA HIS A 189 6.31 -17.32 -5.05
C HIS A 189 6.38 -18.22 -6.29
N ARG A 190 5.50 -19.21 -6.33
CA ARG A 190 5.36 -20.16 -7.45
C ARG A 190 3.99 -20.02 -8.07
N THR A 191 3.94 -19.94 -9.39
CA THR A 191 2.68 -19.87 -10.12
C THR A 191 1.92 -21.20 -10.01
N PHE A 192 0.61 -21.17 -10.26
CA PHE A 192 -0.18 -22.39 -10.37
C PHE A 192 0.39 -23.36 -11.42
N GLU A 193 0.86 -22.84 -12.56
CA GLU A 193 1.48 -23.67 -13.60
C GLU A 193 2.79 -24.31 -13.15
N GLU A 194 3.63 -23.58 -12.41
CA GLU A 194 4.89 -24.10 -11.86
C GLU A 194 4.63 -25.21 -10.85
N LEU A 195 3.66 -25.01 -9.95
CA LEU A 195 3.24 -26.02 -8.98
C LEU A 195 2.65 -27.26 -9.66
N LYS A 196 1.79 -27.08 -10.67
CA LYS A 196 1.19 -28.17 -11.43
C LYS A 196 2.25 -29.02 -12.12
N LYS A 197 3.21 -28.40 -12.81
CA LYS A 197 4.32 -29.10 -13.48
C LYS A 197 5.16 -29.90 -12.47
N GLN A 198 5.40 -29.37 -11.28
CA GLN A 198 6.15 -30.08 -10.25
C GLN A 198 5.42 -31.36 -9.78
N ILE A 199 4.12 -31.26 -9.51
CA ILE A 199 3.31 -32.41 -9.07
C ILE A 199 3.25 -33.50 -10.16
N GLU A 200 3.13 -33.11 -11.43
CA GLU A 200 3.16 -34.05 -12.55
C GLU A 200 4.52 -34.78 -12.64
N LEU A 201 5.63 -34.08 -12.39
CA LEU A 201 6.96 -34.66 -12.37
C LEU A 201 7.13 -35.66 -11.21
N GLU A 202 6.65 -35.32 -10.00
CA GLU A 202 6.71 -36.18 -8.82
C GLU A 202 5.89 -37.47 -9.01
N ASN A 203 4.70 -37.36 -9.62
CA ASN A 203 3.84 -38.51 -9.90
C ASN A 203 4.36 -39.43 -11.01
N SER A 204 5.14 -38.90 -11.96
CA SER A 204 5.79 -39.71 -13.01
C SER A 204 7.05 -40.45 -12.52
N GLY A 205 7.54 -40.13 -11.31
CA GLY A 205 8.72 -40.74 -10.70
C GLY A 205 8.45 -41.97 -9.81
N VAL A 206 7.19 -42.39 -9.64
CA VAL A 206 6.85 -43.61 -8.86
C VAL A 206 6.83 -44.82 -9.80
N PRO A 207 7.78 -45.77 -9.70
CA PRO A 207 7.70 -47.02 -10.45
C PRO A 207 6.55 -47.86 -9.88
N SER A 208 5.71 -48.38 -10.78
CA SER A 208 4.68 -49.40 -10.51
C SER A 208 5.27 -50.70 -9.96
#